data_AF-D8RLX5-F1
#
_entry.id   AF-D8RLX5-F1
#
_cell.length_a   1.000
_cell.length_b   1.000
_cell.length_c   1.000
_cell.angle_alpha   90.00
_cell.angle_beta   90.00
_cell.angle_gamma   90.00
#
_symmetry.space_group_name_H-M   'P 1'
#
loop_
_entity.id
_entity.type
_entity.pdbx_description
1 polymer ?
#
loop_
_entity_poly.entity_id
_entity_poly.type
_entity_poly.pdbx_seq_one_letter_code
_entity_poly.pdbx_strand_id
1 'polypeptide(L)'
;MPDRDDLAGTAMVTAFAQNGEVDSAKAVFDAMPEHSVYAWNALLAAYALNSRPGRAMEIFATMPEKDGFLPNDVSHLCVLIACSRVGSIHAGRDCFAAMSSDHGSTPERVHYSCMVDLLARTGQVLLAQDLIETMPFFPDDVEWLTLTVSGAPAGPRLMDLRPGRSGPYVVLSNSMLAP
;
A
#
# COMPACT_ATOMS: atom_id res chain seq x y z
N MET A 1 -21.34 -18.20 -7.85
CA MET A 1 -21.74 -16.82 -8.19
C MET A 1 -21.94 -16.12 -6.85
N PRO A 2 -21.34 -14.95 -6.59
CA PRO A 2 -21.60 -14.23 -5.35
C PRO A 2 -23.12 -13.97 -5.25
N ASP A 3 -23.69 -14.17 -4.07
CA ASP A 3 -25.12 -13.96 -3.89
C ASP A 3 -25.42 -12.46 -4.02
N ARG A 4 -26.67 -12.12 -4.38
CA ARG A 4 -27.07 -10.72 -4.57
C ARG A 4 -26.85 -9.89 -3.31
N ASP A 5 -26.93 -10.55 -2.15
CA ASP A 5 -26.73 -9.96 -0.84
C ASP A 5 -25.24 -9.63 -0.57
N ASP A 6 -24.30 -10.42 -1.09
CA ASP A 6 -22.85 -10.16 -0.95
C ASP A 6 -22.42 -8.92 -1.75
N LEU A 7 -22.98 -8.76 -2.95
CA LEU A 7 -22.74 -7.60 -3.80
C LEU A 7 -23.32 -6.33 -3.17
N ALA A 8 -24.54 -6.43 -2.62
CA ALA A 8 -25.18 -5.33 -1.91
C ALA A 8 -24.38 -4.94 -0.65
N GLY A 9 -23.94 -5.92 0.14
CA GLY A 9 -23.06 -5.71 1.29
C GLY A 9 -21.77 -5.00 0.92
N THR A 10 -21.06 -5.51 -0.10
CA THR A 10 -19.82 -4.90 -0.60
C THR A 10 -20.02 -3.45 -1.08
N ALA A 11 -21.12 -3.17 -1.78
CA ALA A 11 -21.46 -1.83 -2.23
C ALA A 11 -21.73 -0.88 -1.06
N MET A 12 -22.46 -1.34 -0.03
CA MET A 12 -22.71 -0.57 1.18
C MET A 12 -21.43 -0.29 1.96
N VAL A 13 -20.56 -1.28 2.15
CA VAL A 13 -19.24 -1.10 2.79
C VAL A 13 -18.43 -0.04 2.03
N THR A 14 -18.41 -0.12 0.70
CA THR A 14 -17.70 0.85 -0.15
C THR A 14 -18.27 2.26 -0.02
N ALA A 15 -19.59 2.42 -0.01
CA ALA A 15 -20.24 3.71 0.14
C ALA A 15 -19.91 4.36 1.50
N PHE A 16 -19.98 3.58 2.59
CA PHE A 16 -19.59 4.08 3.92
C PHE A 16 -18.09 4.40 4.00
N ALA A 17 -17.23 3.58 3.37
CA ALA A 17 -15.79 3.83 3.30
C ALA A 17 -15.45 5.17 2.62
N GLN A 18 -16.12 5.48 1.51
CA GLN A 18 -15.94 6.72 0.75
C GLN A 18 -16.42 7.97 1.53
N ASN A 19 -17.42 7.81 2.39
CA ASN A 19 -17.92 8.89 3.25
C ASN A 19 -17.11 9.04 4.56
N GLY A 20 -16.09 8.20 4.77
CA GLY A 20 -15.31 8.18 5.99
C GLY A 20 -16.03 7.63 7.22
N GLU A 21 -17.18 7.00 7.01
CA GLU A 21 -17.98 6.33 8.05
C GLU A 21 -17.44 4.93 8.33
N VAL A 22 -16.22 4.87 8.88
CA VAL A 22 -15.50 3.60 9.10
C VAL A 22 -16.27 2.64 10.01
N ASP A 23 -16.92 3.16 11.06
CA ASP A 23 -17.68 2.32 11.99
C ASP A 23 -18.95 1.76 11.33
N SER A 24 -19.63 2.53 10.47
CA SER A 24 -20.77 2.05 9.65
C SER A 24 -20.32 0.98 8.64
N ALA A 25 -19.20 1.22 7.95
CA ALA A 25 -18.62 0.24 7.03
C ALA A 25 -18.30 -1.08 7.71
N LYS A 26 -17.72 -1.03 8.92
CA LYS A 26 -17.41 -2.22 9.72
C LYS A 26 -18.68 -2.95 10.19
N ALA A 27 -19.71 -2.21 10.60
CA ALA A 27 -20.98 -2.81 11.04
C ALA A 27 -21.68 -3.56 9.90
N VAL A 28 -21.70 -3.00 8.69
CA VAL A 28 -22.22 -3.69 7.51
C VAL A 28 -21.38 -4.92 7.19
N PHE A 29 -20.05 -4.77 7.17
CA PHE A 29 -19.13 -5.87 6.91
C PHE A 29 -19.38 -7.04 7.87
N ASP A 30 -19.44 -6.80 9.18
CA ASP A 30 -19.67 -7.84 10.19
C ASP A 30 -21.06 -8.49 10.10
N ALA A 31 -22.04 -7.82 9.51
CA ALA A 31 -23.37 -8.35 9.29
C ALA A 31 -23.47 -9.20 8.01
N MET A 32 -22.44 -9.20 7.15
CA MET A 32 -22.42 -10.03 5.96
C MET A 32 -22.24 -11.51 6.33
N PRO A 33 -23.03 -12.43 5.74
CA PRO A 33 -22.92 -13.86 6.01
C PRO A 33 -21.62 -14.45 5.45
N GLU A 34 -21.18 -13.96 4.28
CA GLU A 34 -19.91 -14.29 3.65
C GLU A 34 -19.21 -12.98 3.22
N HIS A 35 -17.90 -12.92 3.38
CA HIS A 35 -17.12 -11.80 2.88
C HIS A 35 -16.48 -12.16 1.54
N SER A 36 -16.38 -11.19 0.65
CA SER A 36 -15.56 -11.31 -0.56
C SER A 36 -14.25 -10.56 -0.39
N VAL A 37 -13.25 -10.88 -1.21
CA VAL A 37 -11.99 -10.10 -1.30
C VAL A 37 -12.26 -8.61 -1.57
N TYR A 38 -13.34 -8.28 -2.28
CA TYR A 38 -13.75 -6.89 -2.54
C TYR A 38 -14.29 -6.20 -1.28
N ALA A 39 -15.07 -6.91 -0.46
CA ALA A 39 -15.56 -6.38 0.82
C ALA A 39 -14.40 -6.13 1.80
N TRP A 40 -13.42 -7.04 1.84
CA TRP A 40 -12.18 -6.86 2.61
C TRP A 40 -11.39 -5.64 2.14
N ASN A 41 -11.20 -5.49 0.83
CA ASN A 41 -10.49 -4.36 0.27
C ASN A 41 -11.22 -3.02 0.51
N ALA A 42 -12.55 -3.00 0.43
CA ALA A 42 -13.34 -1.83 0.76
C ALA A 42 -13.19 -1.44 2.25
N LEU A 43 -13.19 -2.42 3.16
CA LEU A 43 -12.98 -2.19 4.58
C LEU A 43 -11.54 -1.70 4.87
N LEU A 44 -10.53 -2.32 4.25
CA LEU A 44 -9.13 -1.90 4.38
C LEU A 44 -8.93 -0.47 3.89
N ALA A 45 -9.50 -0.12 2.72
CA ALA A 45 -9.48 1.23 2.20
C ALA A 45 -10.16 2.22 3.16
N ALA A 46 -11.30 1.82 3.77
CA ALA A 46 -11.98 2.64 4.78
C ALA A 46 -11.05 2.99 5.95
N TYR A 47 -10.33 2.01 6.50
CA TYR A 47 -9.38 2.26 7.59
C TYR A 47 -8.15 3.04 7.15
N ALA A 48 -7.55 2.69 6.01
CA ALA A 48 -6.34 3.33 5.50
C ALA A 48 -6.55 4.79 5.12
N LEU A 49 -7.68 5.11 4.50
CA LEU A 49 -7.98 6.43 3.95
C LEU A 49 -8.66 7.39 4.93
N ASN A 50 -9.07 6.92 6.12
CA ASN A 50 -9.77 7.75 7.11
C ASN A 50 -9.04 7.80 8.45
N SER A 51 -9.74 8.17 9.53
CA SER A 51 -9.16 8.57 10.82
C SER A 51 -8.43 7.46 11.61
N ARG A 52 -8.33 6.23 11.08
CA ARG A 52 -7.77 5.07 11.81
C ARG A 52 -6.83 4.21 10.95
N PRO A 53 -5.77 4.79 10.34
CA PRO A 53 -4.88 4.03 9.45
C PRO A 53 -4.11 2.92 10.19
N GLY A 54 -3.80 3.09 11.48
CA GLY A 54 -3.15 2.04 12.29
C GLY A 54 -3.94 0.73 12.36
N ARG A 55 -5.28 0.80 12.34
CA ARG A 55 -6.14 -0.40 12.36
C ARG A 55 -6.18 -1.13 11.02
N ALA A 56 -5.81 -0.49 9.92
CA ALA A 56 -5.80 -1.16 8.61
C ALA A 56 -4.87 -2.38 8.61
N MET A 57 -3.73 -2.31 9.32
CA MET A 57 -2.79 -3.42 9.45
C MET A 57 -3.35 -4.58 10.28
N GLU A 58 -4.06 -4.27 11.37
CA GLU A 58 -4.74 -5.27 12.21
C GLU A 58 -5.80 -6.01 11.38
N ILE A 59 -6.63 -5.28 10.64
CA ILE A 59 -7.66 -5.85 9.78
C ILE A 59 -7.03 -6.70 8.66
N PHE A 60 -5.95 -6.22 8.05
CA PHE A 60 -5.23 -6.95 7.02
C PHE A 60 -4.70 -8.31 7.51
N ALA A 61 -4.13 -8.35 8.72
CA ALA A 61 -3.64 -9.58 9.31
C ALA A 61 -4.76 -10.61 9.59
N THR A 62 -5.98 -10.16 9.85
CA THR A 62 -7.12 -11.06 10.12
C THR A 62 -7.75 -11.67 8.86
N MET A 63 -7.43 -11.16 7.66
CA MET A 63 -8.06 -11.58 6.40
C MET A 63 -7.84 -13.07 6.07
N PRO A 64 -6.61 -13.64 6.19
CA PRO A 64 -6.40 -15.07 5.94
C PRO A 64 -7.01 -15.97 7.01
N GLU A 65 -6.98 -15.54 8.27
CA GLU A 65 -7.48 -16.35 9.40
C GLU A 65 -9.01 -16.42 9.44
N LYS A 66 -9.69 -15.32 9.10
CA LYS A 66 -11.14 -15.21 9.23
C LYS A 66 -11.89 -15.88 8.08
N ASP A 67 -11.49 -15.62 6.84
CA ASP A 67 -12.21 -16.08 5.65
C ASP A 67 -11.31 -16.82 4.63
N GLY A 68 -10.03 -17.04 4.94
CA GLY A 68 -9.11 -17.77 4.05
C GLY A 68 -8.65 -16.99 2.82
N PHE A 69 -8.93 -15.69 2.74
CA PHE A 69 -8.48 -14.87 1.61
C PHE A 69 -7.03 -14.45 1.80
N LEU A 70 -6.22 -14.68 0.78
CA LEU A 70 -4.88 -14.12 0.70
C LEU A 70 -4.96 -12.65 0.29
N PRO A 71 -4.09 -11.78 0.86
CA PRO A 71 -3.88 -10.43 0.38
C PRO A 71 -3.62 -10.39 -1.13
N ASN A 72 -4.23 -9.42 -1.81
CA ASN A 72 -3.93 -9.11 -3.21
C ASN A 72 -3.32 -7.70 -3.35
N ASP A 73 -3.02 -7.29 -4.59
CA ASP A 73 -2.42 -5.99 -4.89
C ASP A 73 -3.15 -4.83 -4.21
N VAL A 74 -4.48 -4.83 -4.25
CA VAL A 74 -5.29 -3.77 -3.62
C VAL A 74 -5.23 -3.83 -2.09
N SER A 75 -5.22 -5.03 -1.50
CA SER A 75 -5.05 -5.20 -0.05
C SER A 75 -3.70 -4.63 0.41
N HIS A 76 -2.61 -4.96 -0.30
CA HIS A 76 -1.27 -4.47 -0.02
C HIS A 76 -1.16 -2.95 -0.22
N LEU A 77 -1.75 -2.41 -1.29
CA LEU A 77 -1.82 -0.96 -1.53
C LEU A 77 -2.47 -0.22 -0.35
N CYS A 78 -3.59 -0.73 0.17
CA CYS A 78 -4.26 -0.12 1.32
C CYS A 78 -3.36 -0.08 2.56
N VAL A 79 -2.61 -1.16 2.81
CA VAL A 79 -1.64 -1.22 3.92
C VAL A 79 -0.50 -0.23 3.71
N LEU A 80 0.05 -0.11 2.51
CA LEU A 80 1.12 0.86 2.21
C LEU A 80 0.65 2.31 2.38
N ILE A 81 -0.58 2.64 1.96
CA ILE A 81 -1.19 3.96 2.20
C ILE A 81 -1.34 4.22 3.71
N ALA A 82 -1.80 3.23 4.47
CA ALA A 82 -1.89 3.34 5.91
C ALA A 82 -0.51 3.56 6.55
N CYS A 83 0.52 2.84 6.08
CA CYS A 83 1.89 3.00 6.55
C CYS A 83 2.42 4.40 6.29
N SER A 84 2.23 4.96 5.08
CA SER A 84 2.62 6.35 4.75
C SER A 84 2.01 7.36 5.73
N ARG A 85 0.73 7.18 6.06
CA ARG A 85 -0.01 8.09 6.96
C ARG A 85 0.39 7.96 8.42
N VAL A 86 0.70 6.75 8.87
CA VAL A 86 1.20 6.50 10.23
C VAL A 86 2.68 6.85 10.36
N GLY A 87 3.43 6.85 9.25
CA GLY A 87 4.89 6.95 9.23
C GLY A 87 5.58 5.64 9.63
N SER A 88 4.90 4.49 9.53
CA SER A 88 5.46 3.20 9.91
C SER A 88 6.29 2.61 8.76
N ILE A 89 7.58 2.92 8.77
CA ILE A 89 8.53 2.46 7.74
C ILE A 89 8.68 0.94 7.77
N HIS A 90 8.77 0.36 8.98
CA HIS A 90 8.98 -1.08 9.16
C HIS A 90 7.81 -1.88 8.56
N ALA A 91 6.56 -1.53 8.92
CA ALA A 91 5.39 -2.20 8.38
C ALA A 91 5.24 -2.02 6.86
N GLY A 92 5.57 -0.84 6.33
CA GLY A 92 5.58 -0.60 4.89
C GLY A 92 6.58 -1.48 4.16
N ARG A 93 7.79 -1.64 4.71
CA ARG A 93 8.82 -2.54 4.17
C ARG A 93 8.40 -4.00 4.21
N ASP A 94 7.88 -4.47 5.34
CA ASP A 94 7.46 -5.86 5.51
C ASP A 94 6.34 -6.20 4.53
N CYS A 95 5.37 -5.29 4.36
CA CYS A 95 4.30 -5.43 3.37
C CYS A 95 4.86 -5.48 1.94
N PHE A 96 5.77 -4.58 1.59
CA PHE A 96 6.36 -4.51 0.25
C PHE A 96 7.25 -5.73 -0.07
N ALA A 97 7.96 -6.24 0.93
CA ALA A 97 8.74 -7.47 0.84
C ALA A 97 7.83 -8.69 0.65
N ALA A 98 6.76 -8.81 1.46
CA ALA A 98 5.82 -9.92 1.41
C ALA A 98 5.12 -10.09 0.04
N MET A 99 4.91 -8.99 -0.69
CA MET A 99 4.42 -9.04 -2.07
C MET A 99 5.40 -9.78 -2.99
N SER A 100 6.70 -9.58 -2.78
CA SER A 100 7.78 -10.08 -3.62
C SER A 100 8.30 -11.47 -3.22
N SER A 101 8.25 -11.81 -1.93
CA SER A 101 8.74 -13.09 -1.40
C SER A 101 7.67 -14.18 -1.32
N ASP A 102 6.45 -13.85 -0.91
CA ASP A 102 5.56 -14.87 -0.32
C ASP A 102 4.17 -14.99 -1.00
N HIS A 103 3.70 -14.00 -1.76
CA HIS A 103 2.29 -13.95 -2.22
C HIS A 103 2.09 -13.89 -3.74
N GLY A 104 3.14 -14.05 -4.54
CA GLY A 104 3.02 -14.08 -6.02
C GLY A 104 2.45 -12.80 -6.66
N SER A 105 2.40 -11.70 -5.90
CA SER A 105 1.79 -10.43 -6.29
C SER A 105 2.91 -9.46 -6.64
N THR A 106 3.16 -9.20 -7.92
CA THR A 106 4.27 -8.32 -8.35
C THR A 106 3.93 -6.87 -8.06
N PRO A 107 4.70 -6.14 -7.25
CA PRO A 107 4.34 -4.76 -6.96
C PRO A 107 4.37 -3.89 -8.20
N GLU A 108 3.21 -3.31 -8.51
CA GLU A 108 3.02 -2.34 -9.56
C GLU A 108 3.45 -0.93 -9.14
N ARG A 109 3.47 0.00 -10.11
CA ARG A 109 3.85 1.42 -9.94
C ARG A 109 3.23 2.11 -8.73
N VAL A 110 1.95 1.87 -8.48
CA VAL A 110 1.23 2.46 -7.34
C VAL A 110 1.83 2.10 -5.98
N HIS A 111 2.40 0.90 -5.84
CA HIS A 111 3.02 0.45 -4.59
C HIS A 111 4.35 1.16 -4.34
N TYR A 112 5.15 1.37 -5.39
CA TYR A 112 6.39 2.13 -5.30
C TYR A 112 6.13 3.60 -4.96
N SER A 113 5.13 4.21 -5.60
CA SER A 113 4.74 5.58 -5.30
C SER A 113 4.38 5.75 -3.81
N CYS A 114 3.63 4.80 -3.24
CA CYS A 114 3.32 4.80 -1.81
C CYS A 114 4.56 4.62 -0.92
N MET A 115 5.51 3.77 -1.33
CA MET A 115 6.78 3.59 -0.61
C MET A 115 7.66 4.84 -0.67
N VAL A 116 7.74 5.51 -1.82
CA VAL A 116 8.43 6.80 -1.97
C VAL A 116 7.80 7.86 -1.08
N ASP A 117 6.47 7.97 -1.08
CA ASP A 117 5.74 8.91 -0.22
C ASP A 117 5.98 8.62 1.28
N LEU A 118 5.95 7.35 1.69
CA LEU A 118 6.28 6.94 3.06
C LEU A 118 7.72 7.32 3.45
N LEU A 119 8.70 7.01 2.61
CA LEU A 119 10.12 7.28 2.89
C LEU A 119 10.41 8.79 2.89
N ALA A 120 9.81 9.54 1.97
CA ALA A 120 9.93 11.00 1.90
C ALA A 120 9.36 11.67 3.16
N ARG A 121 8.13 11.30 3.58
CA ARG A 121 7.49 11.87 4.79
C ARG A 121 8.20 11.56 6.08
N THR A 122 8.90 10.43 6.13
CA THR A 122 9.64 9.99 7.32
C THR A 122 11.11 10.45 7.31
N GLY A 123 11.52 11.23 6.29
CA GLY A 123 12.85 11.80 6.19
C GLY A 123 13.92 10.84 5.66
N GLN A 124 13.54 9.63 5.21
CA GLN A 124 14.46 8.67 4.59
C GLN A 124 14.70 8.97 3.11
N VAL A 125 15.15 10.20 2.83
CA VAL A 125 15.28 10.76 1.48
C VAL A 125 16.21 9.94 0.59
N LEU A 126 17.35 9.45 1.12
CA LEU A 126 18.29 8.64 0.36
C LEU A 126 17.66 7.32 -0.11
N LEU A 127 16.92 6.65 0.77
CA LEU A 127 16.24 5.40 0.45
C LEU A 127 15.08 5.62 -0.53
N ALA A 128 14.40 6.76 -0.43
CA ALA A 128 13.39 7.15 -1.39
C ALA A 128 14.00 7.41 -2.78
N GLN A 129 15.17 8.05 -2.84
CA GLN A 129 15.90 8.26 -4.09
C GLN A 129 16.39 6.94 -4.70
N ASP A 130 17.02 6.07 -3.90
CA ASP A 130 17.46 4.74 -4.34
C ASP A 130 16.28 3.94 -4.91
N LEU A 131 15.09 4.04 -4.30
CA LEU A 131 13.89 3.37 -4.77
C LEU A 131 13.41 3.90 -6.14
N ILE A 132 13.44 5.22 -6.36
CA ILE A 132 13.08 5.81 -7.66
C ILE A 132 14.08 5.43 -8.75
N GLU A 133 15.37 5.37 -8.42
CA GLU A 133 16.41 5.01 -9.40
C GLU A 133 16.35 3.52 -9.78
N THR A 134 15.85 2.68 -8.89
CA THR A 134 15.84 1.22 -9.07
C THR A 134 14.51 0.66 -9.56
N MET A 135 13.46 1.47 -9.61
CA MET A 135 12.15 0.98 -10.04
C MET A 135 12.12 0.60 -11.54
N PRO A 136 11.31 -0.41 -11.93
CA PRO A 136 11.35 -1.00 -13.26
C PRO A 136 10.57 -0.20 -14.32
N PHE A 137 9.99 0.94 -13.95
CA PHE A 137 9.18 1.81 -14.80
C PHE A 137 9.66 3.27 -14.69
N PHE A 138 9.18 4.11 -15.59
CA PHE A 138 9.58 5.52 -15.59
C PHE A 138 8.87 6.29 -14.48
N PRO A 139 9.60 7.11 -13.69
CA PRO A 139 8.99 7.95 -12.67
C PRO A 139 8.08 9.01 -13.26
N ASP A 140 6.96 9.24 -12.62
CA ASP A 140 6.11 10.40 -12.94
C ASP A 140 6.68 11.67 -12.29
N ASP A 141 6.35 12.84 -12.85
CA ASP A 141 6.77 14.15 -12.31
C ASP A 141 6.36 14.34 -10.84
N VAL A 142 5.29 13.68 -10.40
CA VAL A 142 4.77 13.73 -9.02
C VAL A 142 5.71 13.06 -8.02
N GLU A 143 6.42 12.00 -8.41
CA GLU A 143 7.33 11.27 -7.51
C GLU A 143 8.59 12.09 -7.24
N TRP A 144 9.12 12.76 -8.26
CA TRP A 144 10.20 13.74 -8.12
C TRP A 144 9.77 15.01 -7.36
N LEU A 145 8.53 15.47 -7.57
CA LEU A 145 7.97 16.59 -6.82
C LEU A 145 7.88 16.24 -5.32
N THR A 146 7.45 15.03 -4.99
CA THR A 146 7.35 14.57 -3.60
C THR A 146 8.73 14.55 -2.93
N LEU A 147 9.76 14.09 -3.64
CA LEU A 147 11.14 14.14 -3.14
C LEU A 147 11.68 15.56 -2.94
N THR A 148 11.48 16.44 -3.92
CA THR A 148 11.98 17.83 -3.83
C THR A 148 11.34 18.60 -2.68
N VAL A 149 10.03 18.40 -2.44
CA VAL A 149 9.34 18.98 -1.29
C VAL A 149 9.86 18.41 0.05
N SER A 150 10.30 17.15 0.07
CA SER A 150 10.92 16.53 1.26
C SER A 150 12.39 16.92 1.49
N GLY A 151 12.96 17.81 0.67
CA GLY A 151 14.33 18.33 0.84
C GLY A 151 15.41 17.58 0.08
N ALA A 152 15.03 16.67 -0.85
CA ALA A 152 15.98 16.04 -1.76
C ALA A 152 16.46 17.02 -2.86
N PRO A 153 17.70 16.90 -3.36
CA PRO A 153 18.08 17.59 -4.57
C PRO A 153 17.13 17.20 -5.72
N ALA A 154 16.74 18.16 -6.56
CA ALA A 154 15.94 17.88 -7.74
C ALA A 154 16.61 16.78 -8.57
N GLY A 155 15.83 15.74 -8.91
CA GLY A 155 16.32 14.55 -9.58
C GLY A 155 17.12 14.84 -10.85
N PRO A 156 17.97 13.90 -11.30
CA PRO A 156 18.65 14.03 -12.59
C PRO A 156 17.63 14.24 -13.72
N ARG A 157 18.04 14.95 -14.77
CA ARG A 157 17.19 15.27 -15.92
C ARG A 157 16.47 13.99 -16.38
N LEU A 158 15.15 14.10 -16.54
CA LEU A 158 14.22 13.07 -17.02
C LEU A 158 14.71 12.27 -18.25
N MET A 159 15.69 12.79 -18.99
CA MET A 159 16.28 12.17 -20.18
C MET A 159 17.37 11.12 -19.90
N ASP A 160 17.90 11.00 -18.67
CA ASP A 160 19.07 10.14 -18.37
C ASP A 160 18.73 8.85 -17.60
N LEU A 161 17.47 8.67 -17.16
CA LEU A 161 17.05 7.46 -16.43
C LEU A 161 16.85 6.29 -17.40
N ARG A 162 17.87 5.44 -17.53
CA ARG A 162 17.77 4.12 -18.17
C ARG A 162 17.25 3.12 -17.14
N PRO A 163 16.04 2.56 -17.28
CA PRO A 163 15.59 1.49 -16.38
C PRO A 163 16.47 0.26 -16.63
N GLY A 164 17.22 -0.19 -15.61
CA GLY A 164 18.01 -1.41 -15.76
C GLY A 164 19.01 -1.73 -14.66
N ARG A 165 18.84 -2.94 -14.11
CA ARG A 165 19.85 -3.85 -13.50
C ARG A 165 20.16 -3.68 -12.02
N SER A 166 19.15 -3.76 -11.18
CA SER A 166 19.09 -4.65 -10.01
C SER A 166 17.64 -4.68 -9.53
N GLY A 167 17.15 -5.80 -9.00
CA GLY A 167 15.78 -5.84 -8.52
C GLY A 167 15.62 -4.80 -7.40
N PRO A 168 14.73 -3.79 -7.51
CA PRO A 168 14.55 -2.76 -6.47
C PRO A 168 14.27 -3.36 -5.08
N TYR A 169 13.66 -4.54 -5.03
CA TYR A 169 13.45 -5.34 -3.82
C TYR A 169 14.75 -5.81 -3.17
N VAL A 170 15.76 -6.12 -3.97
CA VAL A 170 17.09 -6.52 -3.50
C VAL A 170 17.83 -5.31 -2.94
N VAL A 171 17.63 -4.12 -3.51
CA VAL A 171 18.22 -2.88 -2.99
C VAL A 171 17.56 -2.49 -1.66
N LEU A 172 16.23 -2.50 -1.57
CA LEU A 172 15.52 -2.25 -0.31
C LEU A 172 15.86 -3.30 0.78
N SER A 173 15.94 -4.58 0.43
CA SER A 173 16.29 -5.62 1.42
C SER A 173 17.77 -5.58 1.83
N ASN A 174 18.69 -5.33 0.91
CA ASN A 174 20.13 -5.31 1.20
C ASN A 174 20.61 -4.00 1.84
N SER A 175 20.06 -2.84 1.46
CA SER A 175 20.46 -1.55 2.04
C SER A 175 19.89 -1.31 3.44
N MET A 176 18.96 -2.15 3.89
CA MET A 176 18.24 -2.00 5.16
C MET A 176 18.51 -3.13 6.17
N LEU A 177 19.44 -4.04 5.86
CA LEU A 177 20.00 -5.04 6.79
C LEU A 177 21.26 -4.56 7.52
N ALA A 178 21.70 -3.32 7.28
CA ALA A 178 22.79 -2.72 8.06
C ALA A 178 22.26 -2.26 9.44
N PRO A 179 22.88 -2.70 10.55
CA PRO A 179 22.41 -2.48 11.92
C PRO A 179 22.43 -1.01 12.38
#